data_AF-A0A660YDN8-F1
#
_entry.id   AF-A0A660YDN8-F1
#
_cell.length_a   1.000
_cell.length_b   1.000
_cell.length_c   1.000
_cell.angle_alpha   90.00
_cell.angle_beta   90.00
_cell.angle_gamma   90.00
#
_symmetry.space_group_name_H-M   'P 1'
#
loop_
_entity.id
_entity.type
_entity.pdbx_description
1 polymer ?
#
loop_
_entity_poly.entity_id
_entity_poly.type
_entity_poly.pdbx_seq_one_letter_code
_entity_poly.pdbx_strand_id
1 'polypeptide(L)'
;EVALEFSHMDPYIWLDPMPMMGISAPLDWHAAWAQAVAENLGSYVILRILGLKKIGLSFRLFPASMLSGMIFFGSPQYLTSLLTRKRIREFYNLPPGGAESMLTLAKLPDPQAAAEKCAQTTLAALAGFRTFDGAGTLAIDEVFSPQQLMVDIEIKNYVENILKELGGRAFPSDAVGLVKEGIDGSFLSAWTTLDRWRSFYWLPELFDQTSRAKWEEKGRKILDRAWELAKERISKYDYELEGSRRRKLEEVVRKAKAEMGG
;
A
#
# COMPACT_ATOMS: atom_id res chain seq x y z
N GLU A 1 -27.82 9.74 0.90
CA GLU A 1 -28.18 10.86 1.80
C GLU A 1 -27.00 11.79 2.05
N VAL A 2 -25.93 11.34 2.71
CA VAL A 2 -24.68 12.12 2.94
C VAL A 2 -24.16 12.83 1.68
N ALA A 3 -24.08 12.12 0.55
CA ALA A 3 -23.66 12.69 -0.72
C ALA A 3 -24.53 13.87 -1.20
N LEU A 4 -25.84 13.85 -0.89
CA LEU A 4 -26.79 14.91 -1.25
C LEU A 4 -26.73 16.06 -0.26
N GLU A 5 -26.61 15.77 1.04
CA GLU A 5 -26.46 16.76 2.10
C GLU A 5 -25.27 17.69 1.82
N PHE A 6 -24.15 17.11 1.39
CA PHE A 6 -22.94 17.85 1.05
C PHE A 6 -22.85 18.30 -0.41
N SER A 7 -23.89 18.08 -1.23
CA SER A 7 -23.86 18.41 -2.67
C SER A 7 -23.56 19.88 -2.98
N HIS A 8 -23.99 20.79 -2.10
CA HIS A 8 -23.75 22.24 -2.21
C HIS A 8 -22.26 22.63 -2.15
N MET A 9 -21.39 21.76 -1.62
CA MET A 9 -19.94 21.96 -1.58
C MET A 9 -19.23 21.44 -2.83
N ASP A 10 -19.97 20.86 -3.79
CA ASP A 10 -19.43 20.16 -4.97
C ASP A 10 -18.29 19.19 -4.61
N PRO A 11 -18.52 18.25 -3.68
CA PRO A 11 -17.50 17.35 -3.19
C PRO A 11 -17.10 16.34 -4.28
N TYR A 12 -15.85 15.88 -4.22
CA TYR A 12 -15.47 14.70 -4.98
C TYR A 12 -15.97 13.45 -4.26
N ILE A 13 -16.83 12.67 -4.91
CA ILE A 13 -17.40 11.44 -4.36
C ILE A 13 -16.72 10.25 -5.01
N TRP A 14 -16.17 9.36 -4.18
CA TRP A 14 -15.63 8.09 -4.64
C TRP A 14 -16.69 6.99 -4.50
N LEU A 15 -17.13 6.40 -5.61
CA LEU A 15 -18.06 5.27 -5.60
C LEU A 15 -17.31 4.00 -5.31
N ASP A 16 -17.82 3.24 -4.34
CA ASP A 16 -17.06 2.13 -3.81
C ASP A 16 -17.84 0.85 -3.48
N PRO A 17 -18.68 0.32 -4.40
CA PRO A 17 -19.35 -0.95 -4.17
C PRO A 17 -18.36 -2.08 -3.82
N MET A 18 -18.78 -2.99 -2.93
CA MET A 18 -17.97 -4.10 -2.42
C MET A 18 -18.65 -5.46 -2.63
N PRO A 19 -18.90 -5.87 -3.89
CA PRO A 19 -19.42 -7.20 -4.16
C PRO A 19 -18.41 -8.26 -3.70
N MET A 20 -18.88 -9.22 -2.91
CA MET A 20 -18.11 -10.31 -2.35
C MET A 20 -18.49 -11.62 -3.03
N MET A 21 -17.53 -12.25 -3.71
CA MET A 21 -17.77 -13.49 -4.45
C MET A 21 -18.24 -14.61 -3.50
N GLY A 22 -19.38 -15.22 -3.83
CA GLY A 22 -20.01 -16.28 -3.03
C GLY A 22 -20.86 -15.78 -1.85
N ILE A 23 -20.95 -14.47 -1.62
CA ILE A 23 -21.73 -13.87 -0.52
C ILE A 23 -22.73 -12.85 -1.08
N SER A 24 -22.25 -11.70 -1.57
CA SER A 24 -23.09 -10.65 -2.16
C SER A 24 -22.99 -10.57 -3.69
N ALA A 25 -22.13 -11.40 -4.29
CA ALA A 25 -22.04 -11.62 -5.73
C ALA A 25 -21.89 -13.12 -6.04
N PRO A 26 -22.23 -13.58 -7.26
CA PRO A 26 -22.07 -14.99 -7.66
C PRO A 26 -20.66 -15.52 -7.45
N LEU A 27 -20.52 -16.79 -7.11
CA LEU A 27 -19.22 -17.49 -7.12
C LEU A 27 -18.85 -17.92 -8.54
N ASP A 28 -18.83 -16.94 -9.46
CA ASP A 28 -18.37 -17.07 -10.83
C ASP A 28 -17.63 -15.78 -11.20
N TRP A 29 -16.43 -15.90 -11.77
CA TRP A 29 -15.56 -14.75 -12.01
C TRP A 29 -16.19 -13.71 -12.94
N HIS A 30 -16.83 -14.15 -14.03
CA HIS A 30 -17.36 -13.27 -15.05
C HIS A 30 -18.67 -12.61 -14.58
N ALA A 31 -19.55 -13.41 -13.97
CA ALA A 31 -20.82 -12.90 -13.44
C ALA A 31 -20.58 -11.89 -12.29
N ALA A 32 -19.63 -12.16 -11.40
CA ALA A 32 -19.30 -11.26 -10.31
C ALA A 32 -18.69 -9.94 -10.81
N TRP A 33 -17.83 -9.98 -11.82
CA TRP A 33 -17.32 -8.75 -12.46
C TRP A 33 -18.41 -7.98 -13.21
N ALA A 34 -19.32 -8.67 -13.90
CA ALA A 34 -20.46 -8.03 -14.55
C ALA A 34 -21.33 -7.29 -13.53
N GLN A 35 -21.61 -7.92 -12.37
CA GLN A 35 -22.31 -7.28 -11.26
C GLN A 35 -21.53 -6.06 -10.72
N ALA A 36 -20.23 -6.20 -10.43
CA ALA A 36 -19.40 -5.12 -9.89
C ALA A 36 -19.35 -3.88 -10.79
N VAL A 37 -19.27 -4.11 -12.12
CA VAL A 37 -19.33 -3.04 -13.12
C VAL A 37 -20.71 -2.40 -13.16
N ALA A 38 -21.78 -3.22 -13.14
CA ALA A 38 -23.15 -2.73 -13.14
C ALA A 38 -23.47 -1.88 -11.89
N GLU A 39 -23.03 -2.29 -10.70
CA GLU A 39 -23.19 -1.54 -9.46
C GLU A 39 -22.50 -0.17 -9.54
N ASN A 40 -21.24 -0.14 -10.02
CA ASN A 40 -20.48 1.10 -10.17
C ASN A 40 -21.16 2.08 -11.14
N LEU A 41 -21.55 1.60 -12.34
CA LEU A 41 -22.19 2.44 -13.36
C LEU A 41 -23.59 2.86 -12.95
N GLY A 42 -24.36 1.97 -12.30
CA GLY A 42 -25.69 2.27 -11.79
C GLY A 42 -25.64 3.37 -10.73
N SER A 43 -24.74 3.24 -9.74
CA SER A 43 -24.53 4.29 -8.74
C SER A 43 -24.09 5.61 -9.37
N TYR A 44 -23.21 5.56 -10.38
CA TYR A 44 -22.79 6.75 -11.11
C TYR A 44 -23.97 7.45 -11.78
N VAL A 45 -24.79 6.74 -12.55
CA VAL A 45 -25.96 7.31 -13.22
C VAL A 45 -26.92 7.93 -12.20
N ILE A 46 -27.21 7.23 -11.10
CA ILE A 46 -28.10 7.75 -10.04
C ILE A 46 -27.56 9.07 -9.47
N LEU A 47 -26.29 9.11 -9.07
CA LEU A 47 -25.71 10.33 -8.49
C LEU A 47 -25.62 11.47 -9.51
N ARG A 48 -25.36 11.18 -10.79
CA ARG A 48 -25.39 12.18 -11.87
C ARG A 48 -26.80 12.76 -12.07
N ILE A 49 -27.85 11.92 -12.04
CA ILE A 49 -29.25 12.36 -12.11
C ILE A 49 -29.59 13.27 -10.92
N LEU A 50 -29.06 12.97 -9.74
CA LEU A 50 -29.23 13.78 -8.53
C LEU A 50 -28.39 15.08 -8.51
N GLY A 51 -27.69 15.41 -9.61
CA GLY A 51 -27.00 16.68 -9.78
C GLY A 51 -25.53 16.70 -9.32
N LEU A 52 -24.99 15.57 -8.86
CA LEU A 52 -23.58 15.48 -8.47
C LEU A 52 -22.68 15.38 -9.71
N LYS A 53 -21.54 16.08 -9.69
CA LYS A 53 -20.69 16.24 -10.88
C LYS A 53 -19.35 15.51 -10.76
N LYS A 54 -18.68 15.62 -9.61
CA LYS A 54 -17.35 15.04 -9.37
C LYS A 54 -17.48 13.66 -8.75
N ILE A 55 -17.54 12.64 -9.60
CA ILE A 55 -17.76 11.25 -9.18
C ILE A 55 -16.67 10.35 -9.76
N GLY A 56 -15.92 9.68 -8.89
CA GLY A 56 -14.97 8.63 -9.24
C GLY A 56 -15.63 7.25 -9.22
N LEU A 57 -15.28 6.42 -10.19
CA LEU A 57 -15.64 5.00 -10.25
C LEU A 57 -14.48 4.17 -9.70
N SER A 58 -14.72 3.11 -8.93
CA SER A 58 -13.64 2.26 -8.39
C SER A 58 -13.47 0.94 -9.15
N PHE A 59 -14.58 0.27 -9.50
CA PHE A 59 -14.62 -1.07 -10.13
C PHE A 59 -13.88 -2.16 -9.34
N ARG A 60 -14.37 -2.52 -8.15
CA ARG A 60 -13.73 -3.53 -7.28
C ARG A 60 -14.56 -4.81 -7.19
N LEU A 61 -13.87 -5.93 -6.98
CA LEU A 61 -14.46 -7.22 -6.68
C LEU A 61 -13.64 -7.92 -5.59
N PHE A 62 -14.31 -8.45 -4.58
CA PHE A 62 -13.68 -8.99 -3.38
C PHE A 62 -13.89 -10.50 -3.27
N PRO A 63 -12.85 -11.31 -3.43
CA PRO A 63 -12.91 -12.72 -3.07
C PRO A 63 -13.11 -12.87 -1.56
N ALA A 64 -13.94 -13.83 -1.16
CA ALA A 64 -14.22 -14.12 0.24
C ALA A 64 -13.70 -15.51 0.62
N SER A 65 -13.30 -15.65 1.89
CA SER A 65 -13.08 -16.94 2.52
C SER A 65 -14.43 -17.55 2.90
N MET A 66 -14.84 -18.63 2.22
CA MET A 66 -16.11 -19.30 2.53
C MET A 66 -16.14 -19.94 3.93
N LEU A 67 -14.98 -20.14 4.56
CA LEU A 67 -14.87 -20.68 5.91
C LEU A 67 -15.18 -19.63 6.99
N SER A 68 -14.80 -18.37 6.75
CA SER A 68 -14.95 -17.28 7.73
C SER A 68 -15.98 -16.23 7.35
N GLY A 69 -16.46 -16.23 6.10
CA GLY A 69 -17.34 -15.19 5.56
C GLY A 69 -16.65 -13.84 5.32
N MET A 70 -15.33 -13.75 5.56
CA MET A 70 -14.57 -12.50 5.47
C MET A 70 -13.95 -12.31 4.08
N ILE A 71 -13.67 -11.05 3.71
CA ILE A 71 -12.85 -10.75 2.51
C ILE A 71 -11.46 -11.37 2.68
N PHE A 72 -10.97 -12.03 1.64
CA PHE A 72 -9.64 -12.65 1.64
C PHE A 72 -8.64 -11.87 0.78
N PHE A 73 -8.16 -10.74 1.33
CA PHE A 73 -7.18 -9.86 0.69
C PHE A 73 -5.84 -10.53 0.36
N GLY A 74 -5.37 -11.43 1.23
CA GLY A 74 -4.13 -12.19 1.01
C GLY A 74 -4.19 -13.24 -0.10
N SER A 75 -5.35 -13.48 -0.71
CA SER A 75 -5.53 -14.56 -1.68
C SER A 75 -4.96 -14.23 -3.07
N PRO A 76 -4.48 -15.23 -3.82
CA PRO A 76 -4.15 -15.06 -5.24
C PRO A 76 -5.32 -14.52 -6.07
N GLN A 77 -6.56 -14.87 -5.71
CA GLN A 77 -7.77 -14.39 -6.37
C GLN A 77 -7.95 -12.87 -6.19
N TYR A 78 -7.53 -12.33 -5.04
CA TYR A 78 -7.59 -10.90 -4.82
C TYR A 78 -6.56 -10.16 -5.69
N LEU A 79 -5.36 -10.72 -5.81
CA LEU A 79 -4.33 -10.21 -6.71
C LEU A 79 -4.77 -10.18 -8.18
N THR A 80 -5.40 -11.25 -8.67
CA THR A 80 -5.92 -11.27 -10.03
C THR A 80 -7.12 -10.34 -10.20
N SER A 81 -7.91 -10.13 -9.14
CA SER A 81 -9.00 -9.15 -9.12
C SER A 81 -8.45 -7.73 -9.30
N LEU A 82 -7.38 -7.38 -8.57
CA LEU A 82 -6.69 -6.10 -8.69
C LEU A 82 -6.19 -5.82 -10.13
N LEU A 83 -5.61 -6.82 -10.80
CA LEU A 83 -5.18 -6.71 -12.20
C LEU A 83 -6.36 -6.61 -13.17
N THR A 84 -7.45 -7.33 -12.90
CA THR A 84 -8.67 -7.28 -13.72
C THR A 84 -9.33 -5.90 -13.62
N ARG A 85 -9.41 -5.35 -12.41
CA ARG A 85 -9.83 -3.96 -12.16
C ARG A 85 -9.03 -2.98 -13.01
N LYS A 86 -7.69 -3.11 -13.06
CA LYS A 86 -6.86 -2.24 -13.91
C LYS A 86 -7.31 -2.26 -15.36
N ARG A 87 -7.53 -3.45 -15.93
CA ARG A 87 -7.99 -3.60 -17.33
C ARG A 87 -9.37 -3.00 -17.56
N ILE A 88 -10.29 -3.18 -16.62
CA ILE A 88 -11.64 -2.57 -16.69
C ILE A 88 -11.53 -1.04 -16.65
N ARG A 89 -10.69 -0.49 -15.78
CA ARG A 89 -10.46 0.95 -15.70
C ARG A 89 -9.84 1.51 -16.99
N GLU A 90 -8.85 0.81 -17.54
CA GLU A 90 -8.25 1.15 -18.84
C GLU A 90 -9.28 1.14 -19.97
N PHE A 91 -10.20 0.16 -19.99
CA PHE A 91 -11.31 0.11 -20.96
C PHE A 91 -12.19 1.37 -20.92
N TYR A 92 -12.42 1.93 -19.72
CA TYR A 92 -13.15 3.19 -19.53
C TYR A 92 -12.27 4.45 -19.62
N ASN A 93 -11.03 4.33 -20.11
CA ASN A 93 -10.04 5.43 -20.18
C ASN A 93 -9.75 6.08 -18.81
N LEU A 94 -9.83 5.29 -17.72
CA LEU A 94 -9.53 5.73 -16.37
C LEU A 94 -8.11 5.30 -15.97
N PRO A 95 -7.41 6.08 -15.13
CA PRO A 95 -6.14 5.65 -14.55
C PRO A 95 -6.36 4.39 -13.69
N PRO A 96 -5.33 3.56 -13.43
CA PRO A 96 -5.44 2.33 -12.64
C PRO A 96 -6.06 2.50 -11.24
N GLY A 97 -6.02 3.71 -10.67
CA GLY A 97 -6.50 3.99 -9.32
C GLY A 97 -5.50 3.60 -8.23
N GLY A 98 -5.93 3.67 -6.97
CA GLY A 98 -5.13 3.20 -5.83
C GLY A 98 -5.22 1.68 -5.68
N ALA A 99 -4.10 1.02 -5.40
CA ALA A 99 -4.00 -0.41 -5.15
C ALA A 99 -4.11 -0.72 -3.65
N GLU A 100 -5.11 -1.52 -3.33
CA GLU A 100 -5.34 -2.05 -2.00
C GLU A 100 -4.40 -3.24 -1.72
N SER A 101 -3.10 -2.96 -1.66
CA SER A 101 -2.05 -3.98 -1.79
C SER A 101 -1.19 -4.17 -0.53
N MET A 102 -1.55 -3.53 0.58
CA MET A 102 -0.95 -3.79 1.89
C MET A 102 -1.99 -4.28 2.88
N LEU A 103 -2.94 -5.10 2.43
CA LEU A 103 -4.00 -5.64 3.28
C LEU A 103 -3.70 -7.09 3.64
N THR A 104 -4.05 -7.50 4.85
CA THR A 104 -3.74 -8.86 5.33
C THR A 104 -4.79 -9.38 6.31
N LEU A 105 -4.97 -10.70 6.29
CA LEU A 105 -5.74 -11.42 7.31
C LEU A 105 -4.92 -11.74 8.57
N ALA A 106 -3.61 -11.50 8.56
CA ALA A 106 -2.75 -11.72 9.70
C ALA A 106 -3.16 -10.84 10.88
N LYS A 107 -3.13 -11.40 12.10
CA LYS A 107 -3.56 -10.71 13.33
C LYS A 107 -2.41 -9.93 13.97
N LEU A 108 -1.17 -10.27 13.59
CA LEU A 108 0.06 -9.74 14.14
C LEU A 108 1.07 -9.48 13.01
N PRO A 109 2.10 -8.65 13.26
CA PRO A 109 3.26 -8.54 12.38
C PRO A 109 4.04 -9.86 12.33
N ASP A 110 3.68 -10.75 11.42
CA ASP A 110 4.19 -12.10 11.36
C ASP A 110 4.58 -12.51 9.92
N PRO A 111 5.06 -13.74 9.69
CA PRO A 111 5.38 -14.20 8.34
C PRO A 111 4.20 -14.16 7.35
N GLN A 112 2.95 -14.31 7.82
CA GLN A 112 1.77 -14.20 6.96
C GLN A 112 1.60 -12.75 6.50
N ALA A 113 1.64 -11.78 7.42
CA ALA A 113 1.56 -10.36 7.09
C ALA A 113 2.64 -9.95 6.08
N ALA A 114 3.89 -10.38 6.33
CA ALA A 114 5.02 -10.09 5.46
C ALA A 114 4.86 -10.70 4.06
N ALA A 115 4.45 -11.97 3.97
CA ALA A 115 4.29 -12.66 2.69
C ALA A 115 3.16 -12.05 1.85
N GLU A 116 1.98 -11.85 2.45
CA GLU A 116 0.80 -11.31 1.76
C GLU A 116 1.06 -9.88 1.27
N LYS A 117 1.52 -8.99 2.14
CA LYS A 117 1.73 -7.57 1.80
C LYS A 117 2.88 -7.37 0.80
N CYS A 118 3.96 -8.14 0.91
CA CYS A 118 5.08 -8.06 -0.02
C CYS A 118 4.67 -8.55 -1.42
N ALA A 119 3.96 -9.67 -1.53
CA ALA A 119 3.47 -10.20 -2.80
C ALA A 119 2.49 -9.23 -3.47
N GLN A 120 1.52 -8.72 -2.71
CA GLN A 120 0.55 -7.73 -3.19
C GLN A 120 1.22 -6.45 -3.69
N THR A 121 2.07 -5.83 -2.86
CA THR A 121 2.72 -4.56 -3.21
C THR A 121 3.64 -4.72 -4.42
N THR A 122 4.42 -5.81 -4.48
CA THR A 122 5.31 -6.09 -5.62
C THR A 122 4.52 -6.24 -6.91
N LEU A 123 3.46 -7.07 -6.92
CA LEU A 123 2.64 -7.29 -8.11
C LEU A 123 1.97 -5.99 -8.57
N ALA A 124 1.37 -5.24 -7.64
CA ALA A 124 0.69 -4.00 -7.95
C ALA A 124 1.66 -2.96 -8.54
N ALA A 125 2.84 -2.80 -7.93
CA ALA A 125 3.85 -1.87 -8.41
C ALA A 125 4.34 -2.20 -9.84
N LEU A 126 4.64 -3.48 -10.09
CA LEU A 126 5.03 -3.99 -11.42
C LEU A 126 3.91 -3.84 -12.45
N ALA A 127 2.65 -3.99 -12.03
CA ALA A 127 1.49 -3.80 -12.88
C ALA A 127 1.20 -2.34 -13.23
N GLY A 128 1.93 -1.37 -12.67
CA GLY A 128 1.80 0.05 -12.98
C GLY A 128 1.02 0.88 -11.97
N PHE A 129 0.60 0.30 -10.84
CA PHE A 129 -0.02 1.06 -9.75
C PHE A 129 1.02 1.92 -9.01
N ARG A 130 0.61 3.11 -8.56
CA ARG A 130 1.50 4.09 -7.90
C ARG A 130 0.98 4.64 -6.59
N THR A 131 -0.27 4.34 -6.25
CA THR A 131 -0.87 4.67 -4.97
C THR A 131 -1.21 3.36 -4.31
N PHE A 132 -0.84 3.22 -3.04
CA PHE A 132 -1.02 2.00 -2.26
C PHE A 132 -1.69 2.36 -0.93
N ASP A 133 -2.55 1.49 -0.43
CA ASP A 133 -3.23 1.65 0.85
C ASP A 133 -3.07 0.38 1.72
N GLY A 134 -3.47 0.47 2.99
CA GLY A 134 -3.36 -0.61 3.98
C GLY A 134 -2.05 -0.61 4.80
N ALA A 135 -1.19 0.40 4.64
CA ALA A 135 0.06 0.48 5.40
C ALA A 135 -0.23 0.56 6.91
N GLY A 136 0.37 -0.36 7.67
CA GLY A 136 0.16 -0.52 9.10
C GLY A 136 -1.09 -1.30 9.51
N THR A 137 -1.98 -1.68 8.57
CA THR A 137 -3.21 -2.39 8.92
C THR A 137 -2.99 -3.90 9.07
N LEU A 138 -3.77 -4.53 9.95
CA LEU A 138 -3.80 -5.96 10.24
C LEU A 138 -5.26 -6.38 10.45
N ALA A 139 -5.53 -7.69 10.35
CA ALA A 139 -6.85 -8.27 10.57
C ALA A 139 -7.98 -7.58 9.78
N ILE A 140 -7.80 -7.34 8.48
CA ILE A 140 -8.81 -6.68 7.63
C ILE A 140 -9.19 -5.29 8.16
N ASP A 141 -8.19 -4.42 8.31
CA ASP A 141 -8.35 -3.04 8.75
C ASP A 141 -8.94 -2.85 10.17
N GLU A 142 -9.09 -3.93 10.94
CA GLU A 142 -9.52 -3.88 12.35
C GLU A 142 -8.42 -3.32 13.27
N VAL A 143 -7.15 -3.52 12.91
CA VAL A 143 -6.01 -3.15 13.74
C VAL A 143 -5.05 -2.27 12.95
N PHE A 144 -4.70 -1.12 13.51
CA PHE A 144 -3.53 -0.36 13.09
C PHE A 144 -2.35 -0.61 14.03
N SER A 145 -1.21 -1.01 13.48
CA SER A 145 0.02 -1.27 14.23
C SER A 145 1.17 -0.38 13.70
N PRO A 146 1.69 0.57 14.51
CA PRO A 146 2.88 1.33 14.13
C PRO A 146 4.10 0.43 13.89
N GLN A 147 4.17 -0.71 14.57
CA GLN A 147 5.21 -1.72 14.35
C GLN A 147 5.07 -2.37 12.97
N GLN A 148 3.85 -2.73 12.55
CA GLN A 148 3.58 -3.20 11.19
C GLN A 148 3.87 -2.11 10.16
N LEU A 149 3.52 -0.86 10.46
CA LEU A 149 3.77 0.25 9.54
C LEU A 149 5.26 0.40 9.20
N MET A 150 6.16 0.19 10.17
CA MET A 150 7.60 0.22 9.89
C MET A 150 8.03 -0.94 8.98
N VAL A 151 7.45 -2.13 9.16
CA VAL A 151 7.67 -3.27 8.25
C VAL A 151 7.12 -2.97 6.84
N ASP A 152 5.95 -2.36 6.74
CA ASP A 152 5.33 -1.99 5.46
C ASP A 152 6.12 -0.93 4.71
N ILE A 153 6.73 0.04 5.43
CA ILE A 153 7.66 1.01 4.84
C ILE A 153 8.91 0.31 4.30
N GLU A 154 9.44 -0.69 5.01
CA GLU A 154 10.57 -1.49 4.53
C GLU A 154 10.20 -2.27 3.26
N ILE A 155 9.01 -2.89 3.22
CA ILE A 155 8.46 -3.56 2.02
C ILE A 155 8.33 -2.56 0.86
N LYS A 156 7.78 -1.38 1.11
CA LYS A 156 7.66 -0.31 0.12
C LYS A 156 9.01 0.08 -0.45
N ASN A 157 10.01 0.30 0.41
CA ASN A 157 11.37 0.66 -0.01
C ASN A 157 12.03 -0.48 -0.82
N TYR A 158 11.81 -1.73 -0.43
CA TYR A 158 12.27 -2.89 -1.17
C TYR A 158 11.67 -2.93 -2.59
N VAL A 159 10.35 -2.74 -2.71
CA VAL A 159 9.65 -2.74 -4.01
C VAL A 159 10.06 -1.56 -4.89
N GLU A 160 10.25 -0.37 -4.32
CA GLU A 160 10.79 0.78 -5.07
C GLU A 160 12.19 0.50 -5.62
N ASN A 161 13.05 -0.17 -4.85
CA ASN A 161 14.37 -0.57 -5.33
C ASN A 161 14.25 -1.61 -6.45
N ILE A 162 13.33 -2.58 -6.37
CA ILE A 162 13.05 -3.49 -7.50
C ILE A 162 12.68 -2.69 -8.76
N LEU A 163 11.79 -1.70 -8.65
CA LEU A 163 11.40 -0.88 -9.81
C LEU A 163 12.57 -0.06 -10.37
N LYS A 164 13.42 0.51 -9.51
CA LYS A 164 14.63 1.22 -9.90
C LYS A 164 15.57 0.31 -10.70
N GLU A 165 15.75 -0.93 -10.24
CA GLU A 165 16.59 -1.93 -10.90
C GLU A 165 16.05 -2.37 -12.26
N LEU A 166 14.73 -2.52 -12.38
CA LEU A 166 14.07 -2.84 -13.64
C LEU A 166 14.08 -1.68 -14.64
N GLY A 167 14.22 -0.44 -14.16
CA GLY A 167 14.40 0.76 -15.00
C GLY A 167 15.69 0.76 -15.83
N GLY A 168 16.56 -0.23 -15.62
CA GLY A 168 17.79 -0.42 -16.37
C GLY A 168 19.00 0.27 -15.73
N ARG A 169 20.18 -0.26 -16.03
CA ARG A 169 21.46 0.26 -15.57
C ARG A 169 22.25 0.76 -16.78
N ALA A 170 22.23 2.07 -17.02
CA ALA A 170 23.04 2.67 -18.06
C ALA A 170 24.42 3.00 -17.51
N PHE A 171 25.36 2.06 -17.61
CA PHE A 171 26.77 2.33 -17.34
C PHE A 171 27.60 1.97 -18.58
N PRO A 172 28.08 2.96 -19.35
CA PRO A 172 29.27 2.75 -20.16
C PRO A 172 30.37 2.30 -19.20
N SER A 173 30.80 1.04 -19.31
CA SER A 173 31.84 0.49 -18.43
C SER A 173 32.83 -0.32 -19.24
N ASP A 174 34.12 -0.15 -18.96
CA ASP A 174 35.16 -1.09 -19.38
C ASP A 174 35.05 -2.34 -18.50
N ALA A 175 34.05 -3.17 -18.78
CA ALA A 175 33.77 -4.36 -17.99
C ALA A 175 34.99 -5.30 -17.90
N VAL A 176 35.80 -5.37 -18.97
CA VAL A 176 37.00 -6.21 -19.00
C VAL A 176 38.09 -5.62 -18.10
N GLY A 177 38.32 -4.30 -18.15
CA GLY A 177 39.24 -3.61 -17.26
C GLY A 177 38.85 -3.77 -15.79
N LEU A 178 37.58 -3.58 -15.46
CA LEU A 178 37.07 -3.74 -14.11
C LEU A 178 37.23 -5.16 -13.58
N VAL A 179 36.96 -6.19 -14.41
CA VAL A 179 37.18 -7.59 -14.00
C VAL A 179 38.66 -7.87 -13.73
N LYS A 180 39.57 -7.28 -14.51
CA LYS A 180 41.02 -7.44 -14.29
C LYS A 180 41.48 -6.86 -12.95
N GLU A 181 40.84 -5.81 -12.41
CA GLU A 181 41.22 -5.21 -11.12
C GLU A 181 41.17 -6.19 -9.93
N GLY A 182 40.36 -7.25 -10.01
CA GLY A 182 40.17 -8.21 -8.91
C GLY A 182 40.51 -9.65 -9.27
N ILE A 183 41.08 -9.92 -10.45
CA ILE A 183 41.23 -11.28 -11.00
C ILE A 183 42.11 -12.20 -10.15
N ASP A 184 43.13 -11.64 -9.49
CA ASP A 184 44.09 -12.38 -8.67
C ASP A 184 43.69 -12.44 -7.17
N GLY A 185 42.48 -11.99 -6.81
CA GLY A 185 42.06 -11.93 -5.43
C GLY A 185 40.58 -11.60 -5.23
N SER A 186 40.30 -10.40 -4.73
CA SER A 186 38.96 -9.96 -4.38
C SER A 186 38.70 -8.54 -4.88
N PHE A 187 37.46 -8.27 -5.29
CA PHE A 187 37.00 -6.93 -5.65
C PHE A 187 36.71 -6.04 -4.43
N LEU A 188 36.87 -6.53 -3.19
CA LEU A 188 36.60 -5.75 -1.97
C LEU A 188 37.46 -4.48 -1.87
N SER A 189 38.71 -4.54 -2.33
CA SER A 189 39.63 -3.40 -2.37
C SER A 189 39.62 -2.65 -3.72
N ALA A 190 38.81 -3.09 -4.69
CA ALA A 190 38.71 -2.42 -5.98
C ALA A 190 38.10 -1.02 -5.81
N TRP A 191 38.61 -0.05 -6.56
CA TRP A 191 38.15 1.33 -6.48
C TRP A 191 36.64 1.44 -6.74
N THR A 192 36.15 0.72 -7.74
CA THR A 192 34.72 0.71 -8.08
C THR A 192 33.84 0.18 -6.96
N THR A 193 34.29 -0.84 -6.21
CA THR A 193 33.56 -1.32 -5.04
C THR A 193 33.51 -0.25 -3.96
N LEU A 194 34.65 0.33 -3.59
CA LEU A 194 34.75 1.36 -2.54
C LEU A 194 33.90 2.61 -2.84
N ASP A 195 33.92 3.05 -4.10
CA ASP A 195 33.21 4.23 -4.59
C ASP A 195 31.69 4.00 -4.71
N ARG A 196 31.27 2.84 -5.22
CA ARG A 196 29.88 2.64 -5.69
C ARG A 196 28.98 1.82 -4.78
N TRP A 197 29.52 0.99 -3.88
CA TRP A 197 28.68 -0.01 -3.19
C TRP A 197 27.48 0.60 -2.44
N ARG A 198 27.66 1.78 -1.82
CA ARG A 198 26.62 2.47 -1.04
C ARG A 198 25.46 2.99 -1.90
N SER A 199 25.75 3.39 -3.14
CA SER A 199 24.74 3.90 -4.08
C SER A 199 24.17 2.79 -4.96
N PHE A 200 24.90 1.68 -5.08
CA PHE A 200 24.53 0.51 -5.88
C PHE A 200 23.57 -0.42 -5.13
N TYR A 201 23.84 -0.75 -3.88
CA TYR A 201 22.99 -1.65 -3.11
C TYR A 201 21.91 -0.88 -2.34
N TRP A 202 20.71 -1.44 -2.28
CA TRP A 202 19.74 -1.04 -1.28
C TRP A 202 20.25 -1.42 0.12
N LEU A 203 20.29 -0.42 1.00
CA LEU A 203 20.66 -0.58 2.40
C LEU A 203 19.38 -0.56 3.26
N PRO A 204 18.89 -1.74 3.71
CA PRO A 204 17.68 -1.84 4.50
C PRO A 204 17.82 -1.17 5.88
N GLU A 205 16.72 -0.63 6.39
CA GLU A 205 16.65 -0.09 7.76
C GLU A 205 16.28 -1.19 8.76
N LEU A 206 15.44 -2.16 8.34
CA LEU A 206 14.98 -3.26 9.18
C LEU A 206 15.56 -4.61 8.78
N PHE A 207 15.70 -4.94 7.50
CA PHE A 207 16.22 -6.26 7.11
C PHE A 207 17.70 -6.41 7.49
N ASP A 208 18.03 -7.46 8.26
CA ASP A 208 19.40 -7.68 8.72
C ASP A 208 20.21 -8.46 7.67
N GLN A 209 21.35 -7.89 7.28
CA GLN A 209 22.29 -8.49 6.31
C GLN A 209 23.59 -8.97 6.99
N THR A 210 23.59 -9.10 8.31
CA THR A 210 24.78 -9.48 9.09
C THR A 210 24.86 -10.99 9.29
N SER A 211 26.05 -11.46 9.67
CA SER A 211 26.25 -12.86 10.01
C SER A 211 25.42 -13.24 11.24
N ARG A 212 25.11 -14.53 11.37
CA ARG A 212 24.38 -15.07 12.54
C ARG A 212 24.98 -14.62 13.87
N ALA A 213 26.31 -14.66 14.02
CA ALA A 213 26.98 -14.25 15.25
C ALA A 213 26.72 -12.78 15.60
N LYS A 214 26.81 -11.87 14.61
CA LYS A 214 26.50 -10.44 14.79
C LYS A 214 25.02 -10.21 15.07
N TRP A 215 24.15 -10.98 14.42
CA TRP A 215 22.71 -10.92 14.66
C TRP A 215 22.36 -11.36 16.09
N GLU A 216 22.97 -12.44 16.58
CA GLU A 216 22.81 -12.93 17.97
C GLU A 216 23.33 -11.91 18.99
N GLU A 217 24.51 -11.31 18.74
CA GLU A 217 25.10 -10.25 19.58
C GLU A 217 24.18 -9.02 19.72
N LYS A 218 23.54 -8.61 18.62
CA LYS A 218 22.60 -7.48 18.63
C LYS A 218 21.34 -7.75 19.47
N GLY A 219 21.00 -9.02 19.73
CA GLY A 219 19.91 -9.43 20.64
C GLY A 219 18.48 -8.98 20.29
N ARG A 220 18.27 -8.28 19.16
CA ARG A 220 16.99 -7.65 18.82
C ARG A 220 16.30 -8.35 17.66
N LYS A 221 15.06 -8.78 17.89
CA LYS A 221 14.19 -9.29 16.81
C LYS A 221 13.80 -8.12 15.92
N ILE A 222 13.50 -8.41 14.64
CA ILE A 222 13.11 -7.39 13.67
C ILE A 222 11.92 -6.54 14.16
N LEU A 223 10.97 -7.16 14.86
CA LEU A 223 9.80 -6.49 15.41
C LEU A 223 10.15 -5.51 16.53
N ASP A 224 11.07 -5.86 17.42
CA ASP A 224 11.53 -4.95 18.47
C ASP A 224 12.18 -3.71 17.86
N ARG A 225 13.02 -3.91 16.82
CA ARG A 225 13.64 -2.80 16.08
C ARG A 225 12.59 -1.92 15.37
N ALA A 226 11.59 -2.55 14.75
CA ALA A 226 10.48 -1.84 14.12
C ALA A 226 9.69 -0.99 15.14
N TRP A 227 9.49 -1.50 16.35
CA TRP A 227 8.81 -0.76 17.42
C TRP A 227 9.64 0.40 17.96
N GLU A 228 10.94 0.20 18.21
CA GLU A 228 11.84 1.28 18.62
C GLU A 228 11.89 2.39 17.56
N LEU A 229 11.98 2.02 16.28
CA LEU A 229 11.97 2.97 15.18
C LEU A 229 10.66 3.76 15.11
N ALA A 230 9.51 3.11 15.30
CA ALA A 230 8.23 3.78 15.34
C ALA A 230 8.19 4.83 16.46
N LYS A 231 8.62 4.47 17.68
CA LYS A 231 8.69 5.39 18.81
C LYS A 231 9.64 6.57 18.55
N GLU A 232 10.79 6.30 17.97
CA GLU A 232 11.76 7.34 17.60
C GLU A 232 11.18 8.33 16.58
N ARG A 233 10.48 7.84 15.55
CA ARG A 233 9.85 8.71 14.55
C ARG A 233 8.73 9.56 15.16
N ILE A 234 7.93 8.98 16.06
CA ILE A 234 6.88 9.70 16.77
C ILE A 234 7.49 10.78 17.68
N SER A 235 8.57 10.48 18.40
CA SER A 235 9.18 11.46 19.32
C SER A 235 9.87 12.62 18.60
N LYS A 236 10.28 12.42 17.35
CA LYS A 236 10.87 13.45 16.48
C LYS A 236 9.84 14.25 15.70
N TYR A 237 8.56 13.87 15.73
CA TYR A 237 7.52 14.57 15.00
C TYR A 237 7.22 15.93 15.65
N ASP A 238 7.42 17.00 14.89
CA ASP A 238 7.34 18.39 15.36
C ASP A 238 6.35 19.25 14.55
N TYR A 239 5.58 18.65 13.65
CA TYR A 239 4.62 19.39 12.84
C TYR A 239 3.48 19.93 13.73
N GLU A 240 3.34 21.25 13.71
CA GLU A 240 2.23 21.96 14.32
C GLU A 240 1.40 22.69 13.26
N LEU A 241 0.08 22.57 13.37
CA LEU A 241 -0.83 23.35 12.55
C LEU A 241 -0.74 24.82 12.96
N GLU A 242 -0.65 25.72 11.96
CA GLU A 242 -0.65 27.17 12.15
C GLU A 242 -1.72 27.62 13.16
N GLY A 243 -1.33 28.41 14.17
CA GLY A 243 -2.18 28.70 15.33
C GLY A 243 -3.54 29.33 14.99
N SER A 244 -3.62 30.13 13.91
CA SER A 244 -4.88 30.69 13.41
C SER A 244 -5.86 29.60 12.94
N ARG A 245 -5.37 28.64 12.15
CA ARG A 245 -6.13 27.51 11.62
C ARG A 245 -6.52 26.53 12.72
N ARG A 246 -5.60 26.26 13.65
CA ARG A 246 -5.85 25.40 14.82
C ARG A 246 -7.00 25.92 15.65
N ARG A 247 -6.97 27.21 16.03
CA ARG A 247 -8.07 27.84 16.80
C ARG A 247 -9.42 27.73 16.09
N LYS A 248 -9.44 27.97 14.78
CA LYS A 248 -10.67 27.87 13.98
C LYS A 248 -11.22 26.43 13.95
N LEU A 249 -10.35 25.43 13.82
CA LEU A 249 -10.74 24.02 13.86
C LEU A 249 -11.31 23.63 15.23
N GLU A 250 -10.64 24.04 16.31
CA GLU A 250 -11.06 23.80 17.69
C GLU A 250 -12.42 24.45 17.99
N GLU A 251 -12.67 25.66 17.46
CA GLU A 251 -13.97 26.33 17.57
C GLU A 251 -15.10 25.55 16.89
N VAL A 252 -14.87 25.06 15.66
CA VAL A 252 -15.83 24.23 14.91
C VAL A 252 -16.16 22.95 15.69
N VAL A 253 -15.13 22.26 16.20
CA VAL A 253 -15.31 21.03 17.00
C VAL A 253 -16.08 21.32 18.29
N ARG A 254 -15.74 22.41 18.99
CA ARG A 254 -16.43 22.81 20.23
C ARG A 254 -17.90 23.10 19.99
N LYS A 255 -18.22 23.83 18.90
CA LYS A 255 -19.60 24.13 18.53
C LYS A 255 -20.39 22.85 18.22
N ALA A 256 -19.83 21.95 17.42
CA ALA A 256 -20.46 20.67 17.10
C ALA A 256 -20.74 19.82 18.36
N LYS A 257 -19.79 19.74 19.29
CA LYS A 257 -19.99 19.02 20.57
C LYS A 257 -21.12 19.59 21.42
N ALA A 258 -21.25 20.92 21.46
CA ALA A 258 -22.33 21.58 22.19
C ALA A 258 -23.71 21.31 21.56
N GLU A 259 -23.79 21.25 20.24
CA GLU A 259 -25.03 20.95 19.50
C GLU A 259 -25.46 19.48 19.62
N MET A 260 -24.52 18.55 19.79
CA MET A 260 -24.80 17.11 19.95
C MET A 260 -25.10 16.68 21.40
N GLY A 261 -25.13 17.61 22.36
CA GLY A 261 -25.55 17.30 23.74
C GLY A 261 -24.49 16.74 24.68
N GLY A 262 -23.19 16.83 24.34
CA GLY A 262 -22.08 16.39 25.20
C GLY A 262 -21.75 14.92 25.09
#